data_AF-A0A1H7YR70-F1
#
_entry.id   AF-A0A1H7YR70-F1
#
_cell.length_a   1.000
_cell.length_b   1.000
_cell.length_c   1.000
_cell.angle_alpha   90.00
_cell.angle_beta   90.00
_cell.angle_gamma   90.00
#
_symmetry.space_group_name_H-M   'P 1'
#
loop_
_entity.id
_entity.type
_entity.pdbx_description
1 polymer ?
#
loop_
_entity_poly.entity_id
_entity_poly.type
_entity_poly.pdbx_seq_one_letter_code
_entity_poly.pdbx_strand_id
1 'polypeptide(L)'
;MNNERQVARAPITDTPDEIENSDAEFFSGNSGPSGEGTRRARRNGHRKKAGRRKRVLKWTAVAASTTVLLSAAGIYVYVKVLDSNIHSEALHSGAGPAPSTVAEKSVGGSAPINVLVIGSDSRNSSSDLSLGGSQDSVGGAGHADVEMLVHISADRTNASITSMPRDTWVQPYACKGMPTGHRKITETLAYGPGCVVDTWESLSHIQIDHFVMLDFSGVVKMADAVGGVQVCTKQNVADYKITYDNTGEHEEGSDLVLPAGTHTIYGVQALEWLRTRHAWEDGTDIGRTHAQHLYLNSMIRKMKSANTLLDPLKVNSLAQAATSAMTVDPSLKSIEAMTSLALEFNKVPASRVTTVTIPFDHLTYPGQSDPNNWVPALNADSDKIFSMIANDIPLDKGGASSAPSSSPSPSATPRASSAPVDKAAVQISVENASVDGRGKAMTDHLVAAGFTKAVRDTQTVTGGTQLSYPAADQAQAQAVAAELGLTPSVLKADPSVTHLVLRVGSEWPTGFDYRDTLPKQGAVPTSAVTQNAAADAGQCMDVYAPYVWKGTTPPNVPQPPDYKPYTTP
;
A
#
# COMPACT_ATOMS: atom_id res chain seq x y z
N MET A 1 4.90 27.50 -50.40
CA MET A 1 5.59 28.60 -51.10
C MET A 1 6.25 29.49 -50.06
N ASN A 2 7.57 29.57 -50.16
CA ASN A 2 8.58 30.47 -49.60
C ASN A 2 8.26 31.34 -48.35
N ASN A 3 8.97 31.22 -47.22
CA ASN A 3 10.43 31.32 -46.94
C ASN A 3 10.82 32.76 -46.60
N GLU A 4 11.14 33.03 -45.32
CA GLU A 4 12.07 34.09 -44.96
C GLU A 4 12.86 33.75 -43.70
N ARG A 5 14.18 33.92 -43.83
CA ARG A 5 15.27 33.59 -42.91
C ARG A 5 15.59 34.80 -42.03
N GLN A 6 16.15 34.57 -40.85
CA GLN A 6 17.49 35.11 -40.50
C GLN A 6 18.00 34.54 -39.16
N VAL A 7 19.06 33.73 -39.23
CA VAL A 7 20.02 33.52 -38.15
C VAL A 7 21.40 33.57 -38.81
N ALA A 8 22.21 34.55 -38.43
CA ALA A 8 23.59 34.71 -38.89
C ALA A 8 24.58 34.10 -37.90
N ARG A 9 25.68 33.58 -38.44
CA ARG A 9 26.68 32.71 -37.80
C ARG A 9 28.09 33.29 -38.03
N ALA A 10 28.98 33.07 -37.05
CA ALA A 10 30.46 32.98 -37.12
C ALA A 10 31.27 34.31 -37.15
N PRO A 11 32.58 34.34 -36.73
CA PRO A 11 33.52 33.20 -36.66
C PRO A 11 34.48 33.09 -35.45
N ILE A 12 35.28 32.02 -35.55
CA ILE A 12 36.29 31.38 -34.70
C ILE A 12 37.70 31.99 -34.93
N THR A 13 38.52 32.05 -33.87
CA THR A 13 40.02 31.92 -33.84
C THR A 13 40.39 31.53 -32.39
N ASP A 14 40.88 30.34 -32.02
CA ASP A 14 42.11 29.56 -32.28
C ASP A 14 43.31 29.89 -31.36
N THR A 15 43.62 28.94 -30.45
CA THR A 15 44.93 28.55 -29.81
C THR A 15 45.68 29.48 -28.82
N PRO A 16 46.67 28.97 -28.03
CA PRO A 16 46.65 27.81 -27.11
C PRO A 16 47.42 28.00 -25.77
N ASP A 17 47.29 27.00 -24.87
CA ASP A 17 48.23 26.43 -23.88
C ASP A 17 49.26 27.28 -23.11
N GLU A 18 49.20 27.25 -21.76
CA GLU A 18 50.25 26.70 -20.86
C GLU A 18 49.87 26.92 -19.38
N ILE A 19 49.86 25.84 -18.58
CA ILE A 19 49.85 25.91 -17.10
C ILE A 19 51.17 25.29 -16.61
N GLU A 20 52.07 26.17 -16.17
CA GLU A 20 53.32 25.81 -15.51
C GLU A 20 53.13 25.90 -13.99
N ASN A 21 53.40 24.79 -13.31
CA ASN A 21 53.41 24.67 -11.85
C ASN A 21 54.84 24.91 -11.38
N SER A 22 55.05 25.83 -10.43
CA SER A 22 56.33 25.96 -9.71
C SER A 22 56.09 26.04 -8.21
N ASP A 23 56.60 25.01 -7.52
CA ASP A 23 56.82 24.97 -6.08
C ASP A 23 58.18 25.59 -5.78
N ALA A 24 58.28 26.35 -4.70
CA ALA A 24 59.53 26.86 -4.14
C ALA A 24 59.66 26.51 -2.65
N GLU A 25 60.76 25.82 -2.36
CA GLU A 25 61.68 25.95 -1.22
C GLU A 25 61.21 25.66 0.22
N PHE A 26 61.98 24.82 0.95
CA PHE A 26 63.02 25.30 1.87
C PHE A 26 63.80 24.18 2.60
N PHE A 27 64.99 24.55 3.09
CA PHE A 27 65.87 23.95 4.12
C PHE A 27 66.99 22.95 3.73
N SER A 28 68.14 23.57 3.43
CA SER A 28 69.38 23.59 4.25
C SER A 28 70.16 22.30 4.55
N GLY A 29 71.42 22.30 4.07
CA GLY A 29 72.58 22.25 4.97
C GLY A 29 73.20 20.88 5.26
N ASN A 30 74.37 20.59 4.67
CA ASN A 30 75.66 20.75 5.36
C ASN A 30 76.77 19.97 4.61
N SER A 31 77.91 20.63 4.46
CA SER A 31 79.15 20.17 3.82
C SER A 31 80.15 19.65 4.86
N GLY A 32 80.93 18.62 4.51
CA GLY A 32 82.09 18.18 5.29
C GLY A 32 82.89 17.08 4.58
N PRO A 33 84.23 17.20 4.34
CA PRO A 33 84.90 16.49 3.24
C PRO A 33 85.97 15.47 3.65
N SER A 34 86.48 14.78 2.62
CA SER A 34 87.84 14.21 2.47
C SER A 34 88.22 12.93 3.21
N GLY A 35 88.54 11.89 2.43
CA GLY A 35 89.28 10.71 2.87
C GLY A 35 89.58 9.75 1.71
N GLU A 36 90.84 9.72 1.29
CA GLU A 36 91.40 8.89 0.22
C GLU A 36 91.18 7.38 0.41
N GLY A 37 91.18 6.67 -0.73
CA GLY A 37 92.01 5.46 -0.81
C GLY A 37 91.29 4.12 -0.91
N THR A 38 91.31 3.62 -2.15
CA THR A 38 91.61 2.24 -2.54
C THR A 38 90.48 1.25 -2.88
N ARG A 39 90.81 0.48 -3.93
CA ARG A 39 90.35 -0.87 -4.33
C ARG A 39 89.17 -0.98 -5.29
N ARG A 40 89.57 -1.24 -6.55
CA ARG A 40 88.89 -2.07 -7.57
C ARG A 40 87.81 -3.01 -7.02
N ALA A 41 86.61 -2.91 -7.57
CA ALA A 41 85.77 -4.08 -7.84
C ALA A 41 84.83 -3.80 -9.03
N ARG A 42 85.11 -4.47 -10.13
CA ARG A 42 84.26 -4.57 -11.32
C ARG A 42 83.01 -5.38 -10.92
N ARG A 43 81.80 -4.81 -10.97
CA ARG A 43 80.56 -5.60 -10.91
C ARG A 43 79.47 -5.01 -11.81
N ASN A 44 79.17 -5.74 -12.87
CA ASN A 44 78.00 -5.60 -13.71
C ASN A 44 76.72 -5.55 -12.84
N GLY A 45 76.02 -4.42 -12.89
CA GLY A 45 74.69 -4.25 -12.31
C GLY A 45 73.61 -4.46 -13.35
N HIS A 46 72.95 -5.63 -13.33
CA HIS A 46 71.75 -5.90 -14.10
C HIS A 46 70.64 -4.86 -13.83
N ARG A 47 70.11 -4.24 -14.90
CA ARG A 47 68.86 -3.48 -14.90
C ARG A 47 67.75 -4.30 -14.21
N LYS A 48 67.39 -3.96 -12.97
CA LYS A 48 66.22 -4.55 -12.31
C LYS A 48 64.95 -4.05 -13.02
N LYS A 49 64.23 -4.98 -13.67
CA LYS A 49 62.94 -4.78 -14.35
C LYS A 49 61.84 -4.35 -13.35
N ALA A 50 61.79 -3.08 -12.96
CA ALA A 50 60.74 -2.53 -12.10
C ALA A 50 59.42 -2.18 -12.83
N GLY A 51 59.37 -2.28 -14.16
CA GLY A 51 58.21 -1.87 -14.97
C GLY A 51 57.10 -2.91 -15.16
N ARG A 52 57.38 -4.21 -14.98
CA ARG A 52 56.41 -5.28 -15.32
C ARG A 52 55.32 -5.45 -14.25
N ARG A 53 55.66 -5.37 -12.95
CA ARG A 53 54.67 -5.49 -11.85
C ARG A 53 53.71 -4.30 -11.79
N LYS A 54 54.20 -3.07 -11.96
CA LYS A 54 53.35 -1.86 -12.02
C LYS A 54 52.40 -1.89 -13.23
N ARG A 55 52.84 -2.44 -14.36
CA ARG A 55 52.03 -2.60 -15.56
C ARG A 55 50.95 -3.67 -15.37
N VAL A 56 51.29 -4.81 -14.77
CA VAL A 56 50.30 -5.85 -14.42
C VAL A 56 49.25 -5.30 -13.45
N LEU A 57 49.65 -4.61 -12.39
CA LEU A 57 48.72 -4.01 -11.43
C LEU A 57 47.77 -2.98 -12.06
N LYS A 58 48.27 -2.15 -12.99
CA LYS A 58 47.44 -1.20 -13.74
C LYS A 58 46.43 -1.91 -14.63
N TRP A 59 46.84 -2.94 -15.36
CA TRP A 59 45.91 -3.70 -16.23
C TRP A 59 44.90 -4.51 -15.43
N THR A 60 45.27 -5.07 -14.27
CA THR A 60 44.32 -5.73 -13.38
C THR A 60 43.34 -4.74 -12.77
N ALA A 61 43.79 -3.54 -12.39
CA ALA A 61 42.90 -2.49 -11.88
C ALA A 61 41.93 -1.99 -12.97
N VAL A 62 42.43 -1.74 -14.19
CA VAL A 62 41.58 -1.37 -15.33
C VAL A 62 40.58 -2.49 -15.64
N ALA A 63 41.02 -3.76 -15.70
CA ALA A 63 40.13 -4.89 -15.94
C ALA A 63 39.05 -4.99 -14.86
N ALA A 64 39.43 -4.91 -13.57
CA ALA A 64 38.48 -4.95 -12.46
C ALA A 64 37.49 -3.78 -12.50
N SER A 65 37.96 -2.54 -12.70
CA SER A 65 37.10 -1.37 -12.82
C SER A 65 36.16 -1.47 -14.02
N THR A 66 36.65 -1.91 -15.18
CA THR A 66 35.82 -2.14 -16.37
C THR A 66 34.78 -3.23 -16.12
N THR A 67 35.14 -4.34 -15.47
CA THR A 67 34.19 -5.39 -15.11
C THR A 67 33.11 -4.87 -14.16
N VAL A 68 33.47 -4.08 -13.14
CA VAL A 68 32.50 -3.47 -12.21
C VAL A 68 31.58 -2.51 -12.95
N LEU A 69 32.12 -1.63 -13.80
CA LEU A 69 31.32 -0.66 -14.57
C LEU A 69 30.39 -1.35 -15.57
N LEU A 70 30.87 -2.36 -16.30
CA LEU A 70 30.03 -3.14 -17.23
C LEU A 70 28.95 -3.93 -16.48
N SER A 71 29.27 -4.48 -15.31
CA SER A 71 28.28 -5.18 -14.48
C SER A 71 27.22 -4.21 -13.94
N ALA A 72 27.63 -3.04 -13.45
CA ALA A 72 26.71 -2.00 -12.99
C ALA A 72 25.82 -1.47 -14.12
N ALA A 73 26.38 -1.25 -15.31
CA ALA A 73 25.63 -0.85 -16.50
C ALA A 73 24.66 -1.96 -16.93
N GLY A 74 25.08 -3.23 -16.90
CA GLY A 74 24.23 -4.38 -17.19
C GLY A 74 23.06 -4.50 -16.21
N ILE A 75 23.32 -4.36 -14.91
CA ILE A 75 22.28 -4.35 -13.86
C ILE A 75 21.32 -3.18 -14.05
N TYR A 76 21.82 -1.98 -14.35
CA TYR A 76 20.99 -0.81 -14.61
C TYR A 76 20.05 -1.02 -15.81
N VAL A 77 20.58 -1.55 -16.92
CA VAL A 77 19.76 -1.88 -18.10
C VAL A 77 18.72 -2.95 -17.75
N TYR A 78 19.10 -3.98 -17.00
CA TYR A 78 18.18 -5.03 -16.55
C TYR A 78 17.03 -4.48 -15.70
N VAL A 79 17.32 -3.65 -14.71
CA VAL A 79 16.29 -2.97 -13.89
C VAL A 79 15.38 -2.12 -14.76
N LYS A 80 15.92 -1.38 -15.74
CA LYS A 80 15.10 -0.56 -16.64
C LYS A 80 14.21 -1.38 -17.57
N VAL A 81 14.66 -2.56 -17.99
CA VAL A 81 13.81 -3.51 -18.74
C VAL A 81 12.68 -4.01 -17.86
N LEU A 82 12.94 -4.33 -16.59
CA LEU A 82 11.87 -4.75 -15.69
C LEU A 82 10.90 -3.62 -15.35
N ASP A 83 11.39 -2.40 -15.10
CA ASP A 83 10.55 -1.20 -14.90
C ASP A 83 9.63 -0.97 -16.12
N SER A 84 10.10 -1.31 -17.33
CA SER A 84 9.31 -1.15 -18.56
C SER A 84 8.16 -2.14 -18.71
N ASN A 85 8.19 -3.26 -17.98
CA ASN A 85 7.08 -4.23 -17.95
C ASN A 85 5.93 -3.76 -17.06
N ILE A 86 6.18 -2.83 -16.13
CA ILE A 86 5.20 -2.39 -15.14
C ILE A 86 4.13 -1.54 -15.84
N HIS A 87 2.89 -2.01 -15.80
CA HIS A 87 1.75 -1.21 -16.22
C HIS A 87 1.38 -0.22 -15.11
N SER A 88 1.03 1.00 -15.50
CA SER A 88 0.66 2.04 -14.55
C SER A 88 -0.58 2.79 -15.00
N GLU A 89 -1.51 3.01 -14.08
CA GLU A 89 -2.67 3.88 -14.28
C GLU A 89 -2.71 4.97 -13.21
N ALA A 90 -3.47 6.05 -13.45
CA ALA A 90 -3.53 7.16 -12.51
C ALA A 90 -4.14 6.73 -11.17
N LEU A 91 -3.56 7.22 -10.06
CA LEU A 91 -4.06 6.94 -8.70
C LEU A 91 -5.51 7.41 -8.50
N HIS A 92 -5.88 8.53 -9.11
CA HIS A 92 -7.23 9.10 -9.05
C HIS A 92 -7.86 9.19 -10.44
N SER A 93 -9.19 9.17 -10.51
CA SER A 93 -9.94 9.16 -11.78
C SER A 93 -9.83 10.46 -12.59
N GLY A 94 -9.39 11.56 -11.95
CA GLY A 94 -9.24 12.88 -12.60
C GLY A 94 -10.57 13.56 -12.96
N ALA A 95 -11.69 13.10 -12.39
CA ALA A 95 -13.03 13.60 -12.66
C ALA A 95 -13.39 14.92 -11.92
N GLY A 96 -12.52 15.37 -11.01
CA GLY A 96 -12.75 16.51 -10.13
C GLY A 96 -11.60 16.66 -9.11
N PRO A 97 -11.75 17.50 -8.07
CA PRO A 97 -10.84 17.44 -6.92
C PRO A 97 -10.83 16.01 -6.37
N ALA A 98 -9.69 15.53 -5.87
CA ALA A 98 -9.65 14.25 -5.17
C ALA A 98 -10.63 14.28 -3.97
N PRO A 99 -11.18 13.12 -3.55
CA PRO A 99 -11.97 13.05 -2.34
C PRO A 99 -11.24 13.67 -1.16
N SER A 100 -12.02 14.23 -0.23
CA SER A 100 -11.44 14.79 0.98
C SER A 100 -11.00 13.66 1.89
N THR A 101 -9.69 13.46 2.00
CA THR A 101 -9.08 12.44 2.84
C THR A 101 -8.30 13.04 3.99
N VAL A 102 -8.08 12.19 4.96
CA VAL A 102 -7.18 12.40 6.08
C VAL A 102 -5.75 12.41 5.57
N ALA A 103 -5.08 13.56 5.62
CA ALA A 103 -3.66 13.64 5.31
C ALA A 103 -2.83 13.23 6.53
N GLU A 104 -2.48 11.95 6.63
CA GLU A 104 -1.56 11.47 7.66
C GLU A 104 -0.10 11.81 7.32
N LYS A 105 0.27 13.08 7.42
CA LYS A 105 1.70 13.47 7.48
C LYS A 105 2.02 13.88 8.91
N SER A 106 2.39 12.90 9.72
CA SER A 106 2.92 13.14 11.07
C SER A 106 4.18 14.03 11.01
N VAL A 107 4.26 15.03 11.88
CA VAL A 107 5.45 15.88 12.01
C VAL A 107 6.49 15.12 12.84
N GLY A 108 7.58 14.70 12.20
CA GLY A 108 8.75 14.13 12.86
C GLY A 108 8.82 12.59 12.93
N GLY A 109 7.88 11.89 12.28
CA GLY A 109 7.88 10.42 12.12
C GLY A 109 7.55 9.99 10.69
N SER A 110 7.63 8.69 10.40
CA SER A 110 7.14 8.13 9.13
C SER A 110 5.61 8.26 9.06
N ALA A 111 5.06 8.55 7.88
CA ALA A 111 3.61 8.47 7.65
C ALA A 111 3.15 7.00 7.62
N PRO A 112 1.89 6.68 7.98
CA PRO A 112 1.34 5.39 7.61
C PRO A 112 1.32 5.25 6.09
N ILE A 113 1.19 4.02 5.61
CA ILE A 113 1.10 3.73 4.18
C ILE A 113 -0.18 2.96 3.94
N ASN A 114 -1.03 3.49 3.05
CA ASN A 114 -2.29 2.90 2.66
C ASN A 114 -2.20 2.42 1.20
N VAL A 115 -2.31 1.11 0.99
CA VAL A 115 -2.28 0.48 -0.33
C VAL A 115 -3.60 -0.22 -0.60
N LEU A 116 -4.32 0.19 -1.64
CA LEU A 116 -5.51 -0.50 -2.09
C LEU A 116 -5.13 -1.65 -3.04
N VAL A 117 -5.42 -2.89 -2.63
CA VAL A 117 -5.25 -4.09 -3.44
C VAL A 117 -6.54 -4.39 -4.17
N ILE A 118 -6.47 -4.48 -5.50
CA ILE A 118 -7.62 -4.68 -6.39
C ILE A 118 -7.42 -5.99 -7.17
N GLY A 119 -8.35 -6.93 -7.05
CA GLY A 119 -8.41 -8.11 -7.91
C GLY A 119 -9.42 -7.91 -9.02
N SER A 120 -8.97 -7.85 -10.27
CA SER A 120 -9.83 -7.65 -11.44
C SER A 120 -10.31 -8.97 -12.01
N ASP A 121 -11.60 -9.04 -12.36
CA ASP A 121 -12.19 -10.15 -13.12
C ASP A 121 -12.11 -9.96 -14.65
N SER A 122 -11.32 -8.98 -15.12
CA SER A 122 -11.16 -8.70 -16.54
C SER A 122 -10.67 -9.93 -17.31
N ARG A 123 -11.21 -10.11 -18.52
CA ARG A 123 -10.87 -11.21 -19.45
C ARG A 123 -10.34 -10.68 -20.79
N ASN A 124 -9.71 -9.51 -20.75
CA ASN A 124 -9.26 -8.83 -21.96
C ASN A 124 -7.96 -9.42 -22.54
N SER A 125 -7.28 -10.31 -21.80
CA SER A 125 -6.09 -11.03 -22.26
C SER A 125 -6.40 -12.49 -22.61
N SER A 126 -5.67 -13.05 -23.57
CA SER A 126 -5.78 -14.47 -23.91
C SER A 126 -5.43 -15.40 -22.74
N SER A 127 -4.50 -14.99 -21.88
CA SER A 127 -4.15 -15.72 -20.65
C SER A 127 -5.30 -15.75 -19.65
N ASP A 128 -6.02 -14.64 -19.45
CA ASP A 128 -7.14 -14.62 -18.52
C ASP A 128 -8.35 -15.40 -19.06
N LEU A 129 -8.59 -15.34 -20.37
CA LEU A 129 -9.64 -16.15 -21.01
C LEU A 129 -9.41 -17.65 -20.83
N SER A 130 -8.16 -18.11 -20.85
CA SER A 130 -7.84 -19.53 -20.60
C SER A 130 -8.04 -19.97 -19.15
N LEU A 131 -8.18 -19.02 -18.22
CA LEU A 131 -8.39 -19.25 -16.78
C LEU A 131 -9.88 -19.17 -16.38
N GLY A 132 -10.78 -18.96 -17.35
CA GLY A 132 -12.24 -19.01 -17.17
C GLY A 132 -12.98 -17.84 -17.84
N GLY A 133 -14.30 -17.99 -18.02
CA GLY A 133 -15.18 -17.01 -18.69
C GLY A 133 -15.50 -17.35 -20.15
N SER A 134 -16.31 -16.51 -20.81
CA SER A 134 -16.65 -16.65 -22.23
C SER A 134 -15.82 -15.70 -23.09
N GLN A 135 -15.61 -16.04 -24.37
CA GLN A 135 -15.09 -15.08 -25.36
C GLN A 135 -15.99 -13.85 -25.49
N ASP A 136 -17.28 -13.97 -25.14
CA ASP A 136 -18.23 -12.85 -25.12
C ASP A 136 -17.95 -11.84 -24.00
N SER A 137 -17.11 -12.21 -23.01
CA SER A 137 -16.70 -11.33 -21.90
C SER A 137 -15.53 -10.41 -22.29
N VAL A 138 -14.91 -10.61 -23.46
CA VAL A 138 -13.79 -9.78 -23.94
C VAL A 138 -14.30 -8.38 -24.28
N GLY A 139 -13.64 -7.35 -23.75
CA GLY A 139 -14.04 -5.96 -23.90
C GLY A 139 -15.20 -5.54 -22.98
N GLY A 140 -15.61 -6.42 -22.05
CA GLY A 140 -16.59 -6.12 -21.02
C GLY A 140 -16.07 -5.10 -19.99
N ALA A 141 -17.02 -4.51 -19.25
CA ALA A 141 -16.72 -3.69 -18.09
C ALA A 141 -16.02 -4.54 -17.01
N GLY A 142 -14.85 -4.10 -16.53
CA GLY A 142 -14.14 -4.82 -15.48
C GLY A 142 -14.81 -4.63 -14.12
N HIS A 143 -14.81 -5.68 -13.30
CA HIS A 143 -15.25 -5.67 -11.92
C HIS A 143 -14.10 -5.96 -10.97
N ALA A 144 -14.13 -5.34 -9.80
CA ALA A 144 -13.20 -5.62 -8.72
C ALA A 144 -13.77 -6.74 -7.82
N ASP A 145 -13.32 -7.97 -8.05
CA ASP A 145 -13.72 -9.15 -7.26
C ASP A 145 -13.11 -9.15 -5.86
N VAL A 146 -12.00 -8.42 -5.70
CA VAL A 146 -11.29 -8.23 -4.44
C VAL A 146 -10.98 -6.74 -4.30
N GLU A 147 -11.35 -6.18 -3.15
CA GLU A 147 -10.96 -4.83 -2.75
C GLU A 147 -10.49 -4.88 -1.30
N MET A 148 -9.18 -4.70 -1.08
CA MET A 148 -8.58 -4.77 0.26
C MET A 148 -7.68 -3.57 0.52
N LEU A 149 -7.97 -2.82 1.58
CA LEU A 149 -7.11 -1.75 2.04
C LEU A 149 -6.04 -2.32 2.98
N VAL A 150 -4.78 -2.30 2.55
CA VAL A 150 -3.62 -2.61 3.38
C VAL A 150 -3.14 -1.31 4.02
N HIS A 151 -3.31 -1.19 5.33
CA HIS A 151 -2.78 -0.10 6.14
C HIS A 151 -1.55 -0.56 6.90
N ILE A 152 -0.45 0.18 6.77
CA ILE A 152 0.80 -0.04 7.49
C ILE A 152 0.99 1.14 8.45
N SER A 153 1.03 0.87 9.76
CA SER A 153 1.09 1.92 10.78
C SER A 153 2.30 2.81 10.61
N ALA A 154 2.20 4.09 10.98
CA ALA A 154 3.27 5.08 10.89
C ALA A 154 4.58 4.58 11.53
N ASP A 155 4.47 3.92 12.68
CA ASP A 155 5.58 3.36 13.44
C ASP A 155 6.01 1.94 13.00
N ARG A 156 5.32 1.36 12.01
CA ARG A 156 5.51 -0.02 11.48
C ARG A 156 5.38 -1.10 12.56
N THR A 157 4.66 -0.83 13.66
CA THR A 157 4.40 -1.80 14.73
C THR A 157 3.20 -2.69 14.46
N ASN A 158 2.30 -2.29 13.55
CA ASN A 158 1.12 -3.05 13.17
C ASN A 158 0.69 -2.77 11.71
N ALA A 159 -0.14 -3.66 11.18
CA ALA A 159 -0.80 -3.48 9.90
C ALA A 159 -2.19 -4.09 9.95
N SER A 160 -3.10 -3.52 9.16
CA SER A 160 -4.42 -4.10 8.93
C SER A 160 -4.68 -4.31 7.44
N ILE A 161 -5.44 -5.35 7.13
CA ILE A 161 -5.92 -5.64 5.78
C ILE A 161 -7.44 -5.70 5.85
N THR A 162 -8.08 -4.67 5.33
CA THR A 162 -9.52 -4.46 5.46
C THR A 162 -10.20 -4.75 4.13
N SER A 163 -10.99 -5.81 4.07
CA SER A 163 -11.74 -6.19 2.87
C SER A 163 -13.10 -5.51 2.82
N MET A 164 -13.43 -4.95 1.66
CA MET A 164 -14.79 -4.55 1.32
C MET A 164 -15.40 -5.63 0.41
N PRO A 165 -16.51 -6.27 0.81
CA PRO A 165 -17.21 -7.22 -0.06
C PRO A 165 -17.57 -6.57 -1.41
N ARG A 166 -17.39 -7.29 -2.50
CA ARG A 166 -17.54 -6.72 -3.86
C ARG A 166 -18.96 -6.22 -4.14
N ASP A 167 -19.94 -6.87 -3.50
CA ASP A 167 -21.36 -6.59 -3.66
C ASP A 167 -21.85 -5.46 -2.72
N THR A 168 -20.95 -4.80 -1.98
CA THR A 168 -21.31 -3.71 -1.06
C THR A 168 -22.03 -2.58 -1.80
N TRP A 169 -23.25 -2.26 -1.36
CA TRP A 169 -24.08 -1.21 -1.92
C TRP A 169 -23.65 0.15 -1.38
N VAL A 170 -23.10 0.97 -2.26
CA VAL A 170 -22.51 2.26 -1.89
C VAL A 170 -23.01 3.36 -2.82
N GLN A 171 -22.88 4.60 -2.36
CA GLN A 171 -22.88 5.75 -3.26
C GLN A 171 -21.42 5.98 -3.69
N PRO A 172 -21.01 5.54 -4.90
CA PRO A 172 -19.63 5.72 -5.35
C PRO A 172 -19.29 7.20 -5.57
N TYR A 173 -17.99 7.49 -5.66
CA TYR A 173 -17.51 8.80 -6.06
C TYR A 173 -17.95 9.13 -7.48
N ALA A 174 -18.13 10.42 -7.79
CA ALA A 174 -18.60 10.88 -9.10
C ALA A 174 -17.49 10.81 -10.17
N CYS A 175 -17.07 9.60 -10.53
CA CYS A 175 -16.05 9.35 -11.53
C CYS A 175 -16.51 9.74 -12.95
N LYS A 176 -15.55 10.08 -13.81
CA LYS A 176 -15.83 10.54 -15.17
C LYS A 176 -16.53 9.44 -15.98
N GLY A 177 -17.71 9.75 -16.50
CA GLY A 177 -18.51 8.82 -17.31
C GLY A 177 -19.35 7.84 -16.49
N MET A 178 -19.24 7.85 -15.15
CA MET A 178 -20.08 7.03 -14.27
C MET A 178 -21.44 7.70 -14.03
N PRO A 179 -22.56 6.98 -14.22
CA PRO A 179 -23.89 7.47 -13.84
C PRO A 179 -24.01 7.70 -12.34
N THR A 180 -24.70 8.76 -11.94
CA THR A 180 -25.02 9.05 -10.54
C THR A 180 -25.99 8.02 -9.95
N GLY A 181 -25.89 7.77 -8.65
CA GLY A 181 -26.76 6.85 -7.91
C GLY A 181 -25.98 5.74 -7.22
N HIS A 182 -26.67 4.98 -6.36
CA HIS A 182 -26.05 3.86 -5.66
C HIS A 182 -25.84 2.67 -6.59
N ARG A 183 -24.79 1.89 -6.31
CA ARG A 183 -24.45 0.65 -7.01
C ARG A 183 -23.56 -0.23 -6.15
N LYS A 184 -23.25 -1.43 -6.64
CA LYS A 184 -22.24 -2.28 -6.02
C LYS A 184 -20.86 -1.70 -6.26
N ILE A 185 -20.01 -1.71 -5.24
CA ILE A 185 -18.67 -1.10 -5.33
C ILE A 185 -17.80 -1.74 -6.42
N THR A 186 -17.96 -3.04 -6.66
CA THR A 186 -17.22 -3.77 -7.69
C THR A 186 -17.34 -3.16 -9.10
N GLU A 187 -18.47 -2.51 -9.39
CA GLU A 187 -18.74 -1.87 -10.69
C GLU A 187 -17.88 -0.62 -10.92
N THR A 188 -17.25 -0.07 -9.87
CA THR A 188 -16.40 1.12 -9.99
C THR A 188 -15.16 0.88 -10.85
N LEU A 189 -14.66 -0.36 -10.91
CA LEU A 189 -13.50 -0.72 -11.72
C LEU A 189 -13.74 -0.55 -13.23
N ALA A 190 -15.00 -0.59 -13.69
CA ALA A 190 -15.36 -0.30 -15.08
C ALA A 190 -14.94 1.11 -15.53
N TYR A 191 -14.69 2.00 -14.56
CA TYR A 191 -14.26 3.38 -14.76
C TYR A 191 -12.79 3.60 -14.38
N GLY A 192 -12.04 2.51 -14.21
CA GLY A 192 -10.62 2.47 -13.90
C GLY A 192 -10.31 2.32 -12.40
N PRO A 193 -9.10 1.85 -12.05
CA PRO A 193 -8.66 1.66 -10.66
C PRO A 193 -8.68 2.96 -9.88
N GLY A 194 -8.41 4.10 -10.52
CA GLY A 194 -8.50 5.42 -9.86
C GLY A 194 -9.92 5.78 -9.41
N CYS A 195 -10.97 5.22 -10.04
CA CYS A 195 -12.35 5.39 -9.56
C CYS A 195 -12.65 4.53 -8.32
N VAL A 196 -12.05 3.33 -8.24
CA VAL A 196 -12.10 2.47 -7.06
C VAL A 196 -11.45 3.19 -5.88
N VAL A 197 -10.25 3.75 -6.10
CA VAL A 197 -9.52 4.59 -5.13
C VAL A 197 -10.39 5.75 -4.66
N ASP A 198 -10.88 6.58 -5.59
CA ASP A 198 -11.68 7.75 -5.22
C ASP A 198 -12.97 7.36 -4.44
N THR A 199 -13.57 6.21 -4.77
CA THR A 199 -14.74 5.70 -4.06
C THR A 199 -14.38 5.25 -2.64
N TRP A 200 -13.30 4.50 -2.46
CA TRP A 200 -12.81 4.11 -1.13
C TRP A 200 -12.47 5.32 -0.27
N GLU A 201 -11.75 6.29 -0.81
CA GLU A 201 -11.40 7.53 -0.12
C GLU A 201 -12.65 8.33 0.26
N SER A 202 -13.67 8.38 -0.62
CA SER A 202 -14.93 9.06 -0.34
C SER A 202 -15.76 8.37 0.75
N LEU A 203 -15.70 7.04 0.86
CA LEU A 203 -16.49 6.27 1.82
C LEU A 203 -15.80 6.17 3.19
N SER A 204 -14.48 5.98 3.19
CA SER A 204 -13.70 5.71 4.40
C SER A 204 -13.00 6.94 4.97
N HIS A 205 -12.85 8.00 4.17
CA HIS A 205 -12.03 9.18 4.44
C HIS A 205 -10.53 8.89 4.64
N ILE A 206 -10.08 7.65 4.43
CA ILE A 206 -8.68 7.27 4.51
C ILE A 206 -7.99 7.67 3.20
N GLN A 207 -6.85 8.35 3.29
CA GLN A 207 -6.03 8.63 2.12
C GLN A 207 -5.39 7.34 1.61
N ILE A 208 -5.58 7.04 0.33
CA ILE A 208 -4.90 5.93 -0.32
C ILE A 208 -3.64 6.47 -1.00
N ASP A 209 -2.48 6.00 -0.56
CA ASP A 209 -1.20 6.42 -1.14
C ASP A 209 -0.93 5.70 -2.46
N HIS A 210 -1.33 4.43 -2.52
CA HIS A 210 -1.06 3.57 -3.66
C HIS A 210 -2.19 2.59 -3.96
N PHE A 211 -2.25 2.13 -5.21
CA PHE A 211 -2.98 0.91 -5.54
C PHE A 211 -2.08 -0.12 -6.22
N VAL A 212 -2.45 -1.39 -6.05
CA VAL A 212 -1.90 -2.52 -6.79
C VAL A 212 -3.08 -3.34 -7.30
N MET A 213 -3.18 -3.49 -8.63
CA MET A 213 -4.23 -4.24 -9.29
C MET A 213 -3.65 -5.48 -9.96
N LEU A 214 -4.28 -6.63 -9.75
CA LEU A 214 -3.93 -7.90 -10.39
C LEU A 214 -5.14 -8.48 -11.14
N ASP A 215 -4.89 -9.03 -12.32
CA ASP A 215 -5.84 -9.90 -13.01
C ASP A 215 -5.60 -11.38 -12.63
N PHE A 216 -6.30 -12.29 -13.29
CA PHE A 216 -6.23 -13.72 -13.00
C PHE A 216 -4.86 -14.30 -13.30
N SER A 217 -4.30 -13.97 -14.45
CA SER A 217 -2.94 -14.36 -14.82
C SER A 217 -1.91 -13.81 -13.83
N GLY A 218 -2.15 -12.61 -13.30
CA GLY A 218 -1.31 -11.96 -12.30
C GLY A 218 -1.30 -12.74 -10.99
N VAL A 219 -2.47 -13.15 -10.50
CA VAL A 219 -2.59 -14.01 -9.31
C VAL A 219 -1.83 -15.32 -9.49
N VAL A 220 -2.00 -15.99 -10.64
CA VAL A 220 -1.31 -17.26 -10.97
C VAL A 220 0.21 -17.07 -10.94
N LYS A 221 0.74 -16.05 -11.63
CA LYS A 221 2.18 -15.73 -11.66
C LYS A 221 2.72 -15.44 -10.26
N MET A 222 1.98 -14.68 -9.46
CA MET A 222 2.40 -14.32 -8.10
C MET A 222 2.40 -15.52 -7.16
N ALA A 223 1.39 -16.38 -7.22
CA ALA A 223 1.34 -17.61 -6.44
C ALA A 223 2.54 -18.52 -6.74
N ASP A 224 2.91 -18.65 -8.01
CA ASP A 224 4.09 -19.39 -8.44
C ASP A 224 5.40 -18.74 -7.96
N ALA A 225 5.52 -17.42 -8.07
CA ALA A 225 6.74 -16.69 -7.69
C ALA A 225 7.02 -16.71 -6.19
N VAL A 226 5.97 -16.77 -5.35
CA VAL A 226 6.10 -16.98 -3.91
C VAL A 226 6.47 -18.44 -3.57
N GLY A 227 6.37 -19.34 -4.55
CA GLY A 227 6.64 -20.77 -4.40
C GLY A 227 5.48 -21.50 -3.73
N GLY A 228 4.24 -21.10 -4.02
CA GLY A 228 3.00 -21.70 -3.51
C GLY A 228 2.67 -21.30 -2.08
N VAL A 229 1.40 -21.45 -1.69
CA VAL A 229 0.88 -21.06 -0.38
C VAL A 229 0.16 -22.23 0.27
N GLN A 230 0.36 -22.39 1.58
CA GLN A 230 -0.30 -23.44 2.33
C GLN A 230 -1.75 -23.06 2.64
N VAL A 231 -2.69 -23.93 2.33
CA VAL A 231 -4.12 -23.83 2.66
C VAL A 231 -4.58 -25.09 3.37
N CYS A 232 -5.74 -25.04 4.04
CA CYS A 232 -6.33 -26.20 4.67
C CYS A 232 -7.85 -26.25 4.50
N THR A 233 -8.39 -27.44 4.25
CA THR A 233 -9.84 -27.71 4.21
C THR A 233 -10.19 -28.81 5.20
N LYS A 234 -11.35 -28.70 5.87
CA LYS A 234 -11.82 -29.73 6.81
C LYS A 234 -12.38 -30.95 6.09
N GLN A 235 -13.00 -30.73 4.94
CA GLN A 235 -13.56 -31.77 4.07
C GLN A 235 -12.92 -31.68 2.68
N ASN A 236 -13.10 -32.73 1.90
CA ASN A 236 -12.79 -32.68 0.49
C ASN A 236 -13.68 -31.64 -0.20
N VAL A 237 -13.10 -30.75 -1.00
CA VAL A 237 -13.82 -29.74 -1.77
C VAL A 237 -13.72 -30.03 -3.26
N ALA A 238 -14.85 -29.93 -3.95
CA ALA A 238 -14.91 -29.88 -5.40
C ALA A 238 -15.87 -28.76 -5.81
N ASP A 239 -15.33 -27.60 -6.14
CA ASP A 239 -16.06 -26.42 -6.59
C ASP A 239 -16.27 -26.46 -8.11
N TYR A 240 -17.12 -27.37 -8.56
CA TYR A 240 -17.50 -27.51 -9.98
C TYR A 240 -18.94 -27.04 -10.18
N LYS A 241 -19.36 -26.94 -11.45
CA LYS A 241 -20.72 -26.58 -11.82
C LYS A 241 -21.78 -27.45 -11.14
N ILE A 242 -22.60 -26.86 -10.27
CA ILE A 242 -23.78 -27.52 -9.67
C ILE A 242 -25.05 -27.02 -10.37
N THR A 243 -25.95 -27.97 -10.67
CA THR A 243 -27.28 -27.68 -11.24
C THR A 243 -28.32 -27.77 -10.14
N TYR A 244 -29.02 -26.68 -9.86
CA TYR A 244 -30.01 -26.63 -8.77
C TYR A 244 -31.40 -27.07 -9.20
N ASP A 245 -31.73 -26.94 -10.49
CA ASP A 245 -33.05 -27.29 -10.99
C ASP A 245 -33.05 -27.76 -12.45
N ASN A 246 -34.23 -28.16 -12.91
CA ASN A 246 -34.45 -28.64 -14.27
C ASN A 246 -34.62 -27.48 -15.28
N THR A 247 -34.55 -26.22 -14.83
CA THR A 247 -34.72 -25.02 -15.67
C THR A 247 -33.40 -24.48 -16.19
N GLY A 248 -32.28 -24.96 -15.64
CA GLY A 248 -30.92 -24.61 -16.07
C GLY A 248 -30.28 -23.53 -15.20
N GLU A 249 -30.78 -23.29 -13.97
CA GLU A 249 -30.01 -22.52 -13.00
C GLU A 249 -28.79 -23.33 -12.56
N HIS A 250 -27.62 -22.82 -12.94
CA HIS A 250 -26.33 -23.40 -12.59
C HIS A 250 -25.47 -22.34 -11.92
N GLU A 251 -24.78 -22.74 -10.85
CA GLU A 251 -23.62 -21.97 -10.39
C GLU A 251 -22.38 -22.60 -10.99
N GLU A 252 -21.63 -21.80 -11.75
CA GLU A 252 -20.30 -22.18 -12.23
C GLU A 252 -19.32 -22.04 -11.05
N GLY A 253 -18.68 -23.14 -10.69
CA GLY A 253 -17.63 -23.15 -9.68
C GLY A 253 -16.30 -22.59 -10.21
N SER A 254 -15.31 -22.50 -9.34
CA SER A 254 -13.95 -22.11 -9.67
C SER A 254 -13.08 -23.24 -10.23
N ASP A 255 -13.60 -24.46 -10.30
CA ASP A 255 -12.92 -25.71 -10.64
C ASP A 255 -11.96 -26.25 -9.56
N LEU A 256 -11.96 -25.65 -8.36
CA LEU A 256 -11.12 -26.09 -7.24
C LEU A 256 -11.43 -27.53 -6.82
N VAL A 257 -10.41 -28.39 -6.86
CA VAL A 257 -10.48 -29.75 -6.29
C VAL A 257 -9.34 -29.96 -5.30
N LEU A 258 -9.67 -30.13 -4.01
CA LEU A 258 -8.70 -30.39 -2.94
C LEU A 258 -9.22 -31.42 -1.93
N PRO A 259 -8.43 -32.46 -1.58
CA PRO A 259 -8.74 -33.33 -0.45
C PRO A 259 -8.78 -32.56 0.87
N ALA A 260 -9.41 -33.16 1.87
CA ALA A 260 -9.34 -32.68 3.24
C ALA A 260 -7.89 -32.71 3.73
N GLY A 261 -7.52 -31.66 4.47
CA GLY A 261 -6.20 -31.52 5.07
C GLY A 261 -5.44 -30.32 4.52
N THR A 262 -4.14 -30.30 4.80
CA THR A 262 -3.26 -29.18 4.50
C THR A 262 -2.49 -29.43 3.20
N HIS A 263 -2.55 -28.46 2.29
CA HIS A 263 -1.96 -28.56 0.96
C HIS A 263 -1.23 -27.27 0.60
N THR A 264 -0.14 -27.38 -0.16
CA THR A 264 0.48 -26.21 -0.82
C THR A 264 -0.09 -26.10 -2.22
N ILE A 265 -0.74 -24.98 -2.51
CA ILE A 265 -1.36 -24.71 -3.80
C ILE A 265 -0.53 -23.67 -4.58
N TYR A 266 -0.51 -23.83 -5.89
CA TYR A 266 0.32 -23.08 -6.83
C TYR A 266 -0.52 -22.58 -8.00
N GLY A 267 -0.01 -21.56 -8.71
CA GLY A 267 -0.54 -21.08 -9.97
C GLY A 267 -2.08 -21.04 -10.03
N VAL A 268 -2.64 -21.80 -10.96
CA VAL A 268 -4.10 -21.87 -11.21
C VAL A 268 -4.86 -22.31 -9.96
N GLN A 269 -4.39 -23.32 -9.22
CA GLN A 269 -5.10 -23.78 -8.03
C GLN A 269 -5.20 -22.72 -6.93
N ALA A 270 -4.22 -21.81 -6.83
CA ALA A 270 -4.33 -20.64 -5.96
C ALA A 270 -5.42 -19.66 -6.44
N LEU A 271 -5.53 -19.45 -7.75
CA LEU A 271 -6.62 -18.66 -8.33
C LEU A 271 -7.99 -19.31 -8.07
N GLU A 272 -8.11 -20.63 -8.24
CA GLU A 272 -9.34 -21.37 -7.95
C GLU A 272 -9.77 -21.18 -6.48
N TRP A 273 -8.83 -21.33 -5.54
CA TRP A 273 -9.07 -21.08 -4.11
C TRP A 273 -9.62 -19.68 -3.84
N LEU A 274 -8.99 -18.65 -4.40
CA LEU A 274 -9.35 -17.25 -4.18
C LEU A 274 -10.67 -16.85 -4.88
N ARG A 275 -11.09 -17.60 -5.90
CA ARG A 275 -12.35 -17.42 -6.63
C ARG A 275 -13.50 -18.23 -6.08
N THR A 276 -13.21 -19.35 -5.41
CA THR A 276 -14.22 -20.22 -4.81
C THR A 276 -15.11 -19.38 -3.88
N ARG A 277 -16.41 -19.40 -4.14
CA ARG A 277 -17.42 -18.68 -3.35
C ARG A 277 -18.39 -19.67 -2.71
N HIS A 278 -19.03 -20.47 -3.56
CA HIS A 278 -20.15 -21.33 -3.18
C HIS A 278 -19.74 -22.54 -2.34
N ALA A 279 -18.50 -23.01 -2.48
CA ALA A 279 -18.03 -24.15 -1.72
C ALA A 279 -17.55 -23.80 -0.30
N TRP A 280 -17.44 -22.52 0.06
CA TRP A 280 -16.96 -22.11 1.39
C TRP A 280 -18.11 -21.84 2.35
N GLU A 281 -18.05 -22.44 3.54
CA GLU A 281 -18.90 -22.12 4.69
C GLU A 281 -20.40 -22.05 4.36
N ASP A 282 -20.94 -20.83 4.21
CA ASP A 282 -22.35 -20.53 3.93
C ASP A 282 -22.65 -20.33 2.44
N GLY A 283 -21.66 -20.47 1.58
CA GLY A 283 -21.73 -20.30 0.12
C GLY A 283 -21.74 -18.84 -0.33
N THR A 284 -21.51 -17.88 0.58
CA THR A 284 -21.56 -16.45 0.29
C THR A 284 -20.18 -15.85 0.00
N ASP A 285 -20.18 -14.56 -0.39
CA ASP A 285 -18.94 -13.80 -0.55
C ASP A 285 -18.16 -13.62 0.78
N ILE A 286 -18.82 -13.79 1.93
CA ILE A 286 -18.19 -13.67 3.24
C ILE A 286 -17.28 -14.88 3.49
N GLY A 287 -17.74 -16.09 3.18
CA GLY A 287 -16.91 -17.29 3.21
C GLY A 287 -15.72 -17.20 2.24
N ARG A 288 -15.92 -16.59 1.06
CA ARG A 288 -14.82 -16.28 0.12
C ARG A 288 -13.80 -15.32 0.71
N THR A 289 -14.26 -14.23 1.33
CA THR A 289 -13.37 -13.25 1.96
C THR A 289 -12.54 -13.90 3.07
N HIS A 290 -13.15 -14.77 3.87
CA HIS A 290 -12.45 -15.56 4.89
C HIS A 290 -11.38 -16.47 4.26
N ALA A 291 -11.69 -17.21 3.20
CA ALA A 291 -10.72 -18.04 2.48
C ALA A 291 -9.55 -17.21 1.92
N GLN A 292 -9.82 -16.00 1.41
CA GLN A 292 -8.82 -15.07 0.91
C GLN A 292 -7.90 -14.55 2.03
N HIS A 293 -8.45 -14.22 3.20
CA HIS A 293 -7.66 -13.83 4.37
C HIS A 293 -6.75 -14.96 4.86
N LEU A 294 -7.25 -16.20 4.96
CA LEU A 294 -6.42 -17.34 5.34
C LEU A 294 -5.26 -17.57 4.35
N TYR A 295 -5.54 -17.47 3.05
CA TYR A 295 -4.51 -17.56 2.01
C TYR A 295 -3.47 -16.44 2.16
N LEU A 296 -3.91 -15.20 2.30
CA LEU A 296 -3.05 -14.02 2.43
C LEU A 296 -2.19 -14.09 3.70
N ASN A 297 -2.78 -14.47 4.84
CA ASN A 297 -2.09 -14.63 6.10
C ASN A 297 -1.04 -15.75 6.03
N SER A 298 -1.36 -16.88 5.37
CA SER A 298 -0.42 -17.95 5.09
C SER A 298 0.74 -17.50 4.18
N MET A 299 0.43 -16.71 3.15
CA MET A 299 1.42 -16.11 2.26
C MET A 299 2.36 -15.15 3.02
N ILE A 300 1.80 -14.28 3.87
CA ILE A 300 2.56 -13.35 4.71
C ILE A 300 3.50 -14.11 5.64
N ARG A 301 3.00 -15.15 6.35
CA ARG A 301 3.84 -16.00 7.20
C ARG A 301 4.99 -16.61 6.41
N LYS A 302 4.71 -17.19 5.24
CA LYS A 302 5.72 -17.83 4.38
C LYS A 302 6.78 -16.85 3.91
N MET A 303 6.39 -15.70 3.36
CA MET A 303 7.33 -14.69 2.87
C MET A 303 8.28 -14.21 3.98
N LYS A 304 7.76 -14.10 5.19
CA LYS A 304 8.52 -13.65 6.36
C LYS A 304 9.37 -14.74 7.01
N SER A 305 8.95 -16.00 6.96
CA SER A 305 9.71 -17.12 7.53
C SER A 305 10.80 -17.65 6.61
N ALA A 306 10.60 -17.58 5.29
CA ALA A 306 11.45 -18.25 4.31
C ALA A 306 12.73 -17.48 3.96
N ASN A 307 13.05 -16.38 4.67
CA ASN A 307 14.09 -15.43 4.27
C ASN A 307 13.98 -15.06 2.78
N THR A 308 12.77 -15.09 2.21
CA THR A 308 12.55 -14.88 0.76
C THR A 308 13.11 -13.55 0.31
N LEU A 309 13.04 -12.53 1.19
CA LEU A 309 13.59 -11.19 0.97
C LEU A 309 15.12 -11.11 1.11
N LEU A 310 15.78 -12.16 1.59
CA LEU A 310 17.24 -12.25 1.73
C LEU A 310 17.89 -13.18 0.68
N ASP A 311 17.09 -13.86 -0.15
CA ASP A 311 17.54 -14.72 -1.24
C ASP A 311 17.48 -13.94 -2.57
N PRO A 312 18.63 -13.56 -3.17
CA PRO A 312 18.65 -12.74 -4.38
C PRO A 312 17.95 -13.39 -5.59
N LEU A 313 17.94 -14.72 -5.68
CA LEU A 313 17.28 -15.42 -6.78
C LEU A 313 15.76 -15.39 -6.61
N LYS A 314 15.27 -15.62 -5.39
CA LYS A 314 13.83 -15.54 -5.09
C LYS A 314 13.31 -14.11 -5.20
N VAL A 315 14.05 -13.13 -4.69
CA VAL A 315 13.74 -11.70 -4.86
C VAL A 315 13.65 -11.36 -6.35
N ASN A 316 14.59 -11.83 -7.16
CA ASN A 316 14.58 -11.56 -8.59
C ASN A 316 13.41 -12.23 -9.32
N SER A 317 13.03 -13.45 -8.93
CA SER A 317 11.84 -14.14 -9.47
C SER A 317 10.55 -13.41 -9.08
N LEU A 318 10.45 -12.97 -7.82
CA LEU A 318 9.31 -12.21 -7.32
C LEU A 318 9.19 -10.86 -8.01
N ALA A 319 10.31 -10.15 -8.22
CA ALA A 319 10.33 -8.89 -8.94
C ALA A 319 9.88 -9.05 -10.39
N GLN A 320 10.36 -10.07 -11.11
CA GLN A 320 9.91 -10.36 -12.48
C GLN A 320 8.42 -10.69 -12.56
N ALA A 321 7.91 -11.50 -11.63
CA ALA A 321 6.50 -11.81 -11.58
C ALA A 321 5.67 -10.55 -11.28
N ALA A 322 6.02 -9.81 -10.22
CA ALA A 322 5.31 -8.60 -9.82
C ALA A 322 5.27 -7.55 -10.94
N THR A 323 6.41 -7.31 -11.60
CA THR A 323 6.49 -6.33 -12.70
C THR A 323 5.68 -6.70 -13.95
N SER A 324 5.31 -7.97 -14.12
CA SER A 324 4.54 -8.46 -15.28
C SER A 324 3.12 -8.96 -14.95
N ALA A 325 2.74 -8.88 -13.68
CA ALA A 325 1.48 -9.37 -13.13
C ALA A 325 0.59 -8.26 -12.55
N MET A 326 1.14 -7.05 -12.39
CA MET A 326 0.50 -5.96 -11.67
C MET A 326 0.37 -4.71 -12.53
N THR A 327 -0.77 -4.05 -12.39
CA THR A 327 -0.95 -2.64 -12.74
C THR A 327 -0.91 -1.84 -11.44
N VAL A 328 -0.11 -0.79 -11.39
CA VAL A 328 0.10 0.02 -10.19
C VAL A 328 -0.13 1.50 -10.46
N ASP A 329 -0.08 2.34 -9.43
CA ASP A 329 -0.02 3.77 -9.66
C ASP A 329 1.35 4.22 -10.24
N PRO A 330 1.51 5.47 -10.71
CA PRO A 330 2.77 5.91 -11.31
C PRO A 330 3.93 5.98 -10.31
N SER A 331 3.66 6.11 -9.01
CA SER A 331 4.67 6.22 -7.95
C SER A 331 5.27 4.88 -7.54
N LEU A 332 4.52 3.79 -7.73
CA LEU A 332 4.98 2.41 -7.59
C LEU A 332 5.53 1.81 -8.89
N LYS A 333 5.59 2.58 -10.00
CA LYS A 333 6.09 2.13 -11.30
C LYS A 333 7.62 1.98 -11.37
N SER A 334 8.21 1.34 -10.36
CA SER A 334 9.61 0.91 -10.36
C SER A 334 9.81 -0.23 -9.38
N ILE A 335 10.77 -1.10 -9.66
CA ILE A 335 11.16 -2.16 -8.72
C ILE A 335 11.60 -1.57 -7.39
N GLU A 336 12.32 -0.44 -7.42
CA GLU A 336 12.81 0.22 -6.22
C GLU A 336 11.65 0.64 -5.31
N ALA A 337 10.61 1.28 -5.86
CA ALA A 337 9.44 1.70 -5.10
C ALA A 337 8.67 0.50 -4.52
N MET A 338 8.42 -0.54 -5.33
CA MET A 338 7.74 -1.76 -4.87
C MET A 338 8.54 -2.49 -3.78
N THR A 339 9.87 -2.56 -3.95
CA THR A 339 10.77 -3.17 -2.96
C THR A 339 10.78 -2.35 -1.67
N SER A 340 10.83 -1.03 -1.76
CA SER A 340 10.74 -0.13 -0.60
C SER A 340 9.45 -0.37 0.17
N LEU A 341 8.30 -0.42 -0.51
CA LEU A 341 7.00 -0.72 0.09
C LEU A 341 6.98 -2.11 0.76
N ALA A 342 7.50 -3.14 0.09
CA ALA A 342 7.59 -4.48 0.65
C ALA A 342 8.49 -4.54 1.89
N LEU A 343 9.59 -3.76 1.92
CA LEU A 343 10.47 -3.64 3.08
C LEU A 343 9.79 -2.90 4.24
N GLU A 344 8.99 -1.87 3.97
CA GLU A 344 8.17 -1.20 4.99
C GLU A 344 7.16 -2.17 5.62
N PHE A 345 6.45 -2.95 4.81
CA PHE A 345 5.55 -3.99 5.31
C PHE A 345 6.28 -5.08 6.11
N ASN A 346 7.47 -5.49 5.67
CA ASN A 346 8.24 -6.54 6.33
C ASN A 346 8.69 -6.17 7.75
N LYS A 347 8.78 -4.88 8.08
CA LYS A 347 9.08 -4.41 9.46
C LYS A 347 7.97 -4.77 10.45
N VAL A 348 6.72 -4.82 10.01
CA VAL A 348 5.56 -5.14 10.86
C VAL A 348 5.58 -6.61 11.24
N PRO A 349 5.60 -7.02 12.52
CA PRO A 349 5.57 -8.44 12.91
C PRO A 349 4.34 -9.19 12.40
N ALA A 350 4.45 -10.48 12.05
CA ALA A 350 3.30 -11.22 11.49
C ALA A 350 2.14 -11.35 12.50
N SER A 351 2.46 -11.43 13.80
CA SER A 351 1.48 -11.39 14.89
C SER A 351 0.77 -10.05 15.05
N ARG A 352 1.21 -9.02 14.33
CA ARG A 352 0.67 -7.65 14.33
C ARG A 352 0.00 -7.30 13.00
N VAL A 353 -0.26 -8.29 12.15
CA VAL A 353 -1.06 -8.13 10.92
C VAL A 353 -2.44 -8.69 11.18
N THR A 354 -3.46 -7.84 11.06
CA THR A 354 -4.86 -8.19 11.31
C THR A 354 -5.66 -8.06 10.03
N THR A 355 -6.31 -9.13 9.60
CA THR A 355 -7.28 -9.07 8.50
C THR A 355 -8.68 -8.86 9.07
N VAL A 356 -9.48 -8.04 8.41
CA VAL A 356 -10.86 -7.76 8.81
C VAL A 356 -11.74 -7.64 7.58
N THR A 357 -12.90 -8.27 7.61
CA THR A 357 -14.00 -7.94 6.70
C THR A 357 -14.80 -6.83 7.35
N ILE A 358 -15.02 -5.72 6.63
CA ILE A 358 -15.82 -4.62 7.20
C ILE A 358 -17.19 -5.16 7.67
N PRO A 359 -17.68 -4.73 8.84
CA PRO A 359 -19.06 -4.95 9.23
C PRO A 359 -20.00 -4.46 8.13
N PHE A 360 -21.10 -5.16 7.92
CA PHE A 360 -22.12 -4.74 6.98
C PHE A 360 -23.51 -5.07 7.51
N ASP A 361 -24.48 -4.24 7.12
CA ASP A 361 -25.90 -4.57 7.24
C ASP A 361 -26.35 -5.31 5.98
N HIS A 362 -27.39 -6.12 6.12
CA HIS A 362 -28.07 -6.75 4.97
C HIS A 362 -29.12 -5.76 4.44
N LEU A 363 -28.85 -5.15 3.28
CA LEU A 363 -29.80 -4.29 2.59
C LEU A 363 -30.58 -5.04 1.52
N THR A 364 -31.79 -4.54 1.28
CA THR A 364 -32.65 -4.99 0.18
C THR A 364 -32.79 -3.93 -0.90
N TYR A 365 -33.03 -2.70 -0.46
CA TYR A 365 -33.02 -1.43 -1.21
C TYR A 365 -32.70 -0.31 -0.20
N PRO A 366 -32.28 0.89 -0.63
CA PRO A 366 -32.09 2.02 0.29
C PRO A 366 -33.36 2.25 1.14
N GLY A 367 -33.23 2.08 2.47
CA GLY A 367 -34.31 2.31 3.43
C GLY A 367 -35.27 1.13 3.70
N GLN A 368 -35.01 -0.09 3.23
CA GLN A 368 -35.80 -1.29 3.55
C GLN A 368 -34.92 -2.51 3.89
N SER A 369 -35.28 -3.25 4.95
CA SER A 369 -34.66 -4.53 5.33
C SER A 369 -35.58 -5.71 4.97
N ASP A 370 -35.10 -6.61 4.13
CA ASP A 370 -35.64 -7.95 3.84
C ASP A 370 -34.57 -8.96 4.26
N PRO A 371 -34.88 -9.86 5.20
CA PRO A 371 -33.99 -10.94 5.64
C PRO A 371 -33.48 -11.86 4.52
N ASN A 372 -34.08 -11.81 3.32
CA ASN A 372 -33.71 -12.66 2.19
C ASN A 372 -32.77 -11.97 1.17
N ASN A 373 -32.43 -10.69 1.33
CA ASN A 373 -31.54 -9.99 0.41
C ASN A 373 -30.16 -9.75 1.05
N TRP A 374 -29.13 -10.36 0.46
CA TRP A 374 -27.77 -10.43 0.98
C TRP A 374 -26.87 -9.38 0.32
N VAL A 375 -27.28 -8.12 0.29
CA VAL A 375 -26.43 -7.03 -0.22
C VAL A 375 -25.76 -6.33 0.97
N PRO A 376 -24.44 -6.41 1.12
CA PRO A 376 -23.72 -5.72 2.20
C PRO A 376 -23.89 -4.20 2.08
N ALA A 377 -24.00 -3.50 3.20
CA ALA A 377 -23.93 -2.05 3.23
C ALA A 377 -23.18 -1.53 4.45
N LEU A 378 -22.53 -0.39 4.27
CA LEU A 378 -21.79 0.28 5.33
C LEU A 378 -22.74 0.73 6.44
N ASN A 379 -22.29 0.58 7.68
CA ASN A 379 -23.01 0.97 8.88
C ASN A 379 -22.07 1.64 9.88
N ALA A 380 -22.59 1.99 11.06
CA ALA A 380 -21.80 2.64 12.11
C ALA A 380 -20.61 1.80 12.60
N ASP A 381 -20.68 0.47 12.50
CA ASP A 381 -19.57 -0.40 12.84
C ASP A 381 -18.47 -0.37 11.75
N SER A 382 -18.83 -0.23 10.47
CA SER A 382 -17.87 0.02 9.39
C SER A 382 -17.15 1.36 9.60
N ASP A 383 -17.89 2.43 9.94
CA ASP A 383 -17.32 3.76 10.23
C ASP A 383 -16.32 3.70 11.38
N LYS A 384 -16.58 2.87 12.39
CA LYS A 384 -15.66 2.64 13.50
C LYS A 384 -14.36 1.99 13.06
N ILE A 385 -14.39 1.01 12.15
CA ILE A 385 -13.19 0.41 11.56
C ILE A 385 -12.41 1.46 10.76
N PHE A 386 -13.08 2.25 9.92
CA PHE A 386 -12.42 3.31 9.14
C PHE A 386 -11.79 4.37 10.03
N SER A 387 -12.48 4.79 11.10
CA SER A 387 -11.94 5.70 12.10
C SER A 387 -10.70 5.13 12.79
N MET A 388 -10.68 3.84 13.12
CA MET A 388 -9.48 3.20 13.69
C MET A 388 -8.30 3.29 12.71
N ILE A 389 -8.50 2.96 11.44
CA ILE A 389 -7.45 2.96 10.42
C ILE A 389 -6.97 4.39 10.12
N ALA A 390 -7.89 5.34 9.95
CA ALA A 390 -7.59 6.76 9.67
C ALA A 390 -6.88 7.49 10.83
N ASN A 391 -6.73 6.84 11.99
CA ASN A 391 -6.08 7.38 13.18
C ASN A 391 -4.91 6.50 13.65
N ASP A 392 -4.46 5.57 12.80
CA ASP A 392 -3.39 4.61 13.12
C ASP A 392 -3.61 3.83 14.44
N ILE A 393 -4.87 3.48 14.70
CA ILE A 393 -5.28 2.71 15.89
C ILE A 393 -5.28 1.22 15.53
N PRO A 394 -4.42 0.39 16.18
CA PRO A 394 -4.35 -1.03 15.84
C PRO A 394 -5.68 -1.76 16.06
N LEU A 395 -6.05 -2.59 15.08
CA LEU A 395 -7.25 -3.42 15.16
C LEU A 395 -7.09 -4.61 16.14
N ASP A 396 -5.87 -4.93 16.55
CA ASP A 396 -5.59 -6.02 17.48
C ASP A 396 -5.29 -5.53 18.92
N LYS A 397 -5.50 -6.42 19.89
CA LYS A 397 -5.33 -6.12 21.32
C LYS A 397 -3.87 -6.20 21.81
N GLY A 398 -2.92 -6.67 21.01
CA GLY A 398 -1.53 -6.89 21.43
C GLY A 398 -0.69 -5.60 21.52
N GLY A 399 0.59 -5.72 21.85
CA GLY A 399 1.56 -4.61 21.76
C GLY A 399 1.34 -3.51 22.80
N ALA A 400 2.33 -2.62 22.96
CA ALA A 400 2.10 -1.38 23.72
C ALA A 400 1.15 -0.50 22.89
N SER A 401 0.14 0.07 23.53
CA SER A 401 -0.77 0.97 22.82
C SER A 401 0.00 2.22 22.41
N SER A 402 0.35 2.31 21.12
CA SER A 402 0.69 3.55 20.45
C SER A 402 -0.57 4.41 20.33
N ALA A 403 -1.35 4.59 21.40
CA ALA A 403 -2.24 5.74 21.44
C ALA A 403 -1.34 6.96 21.18
N PRO A 404 -1.71 7.91 20.30
CA PRO A 404 -0.92 9.11 20.07
C PRO A 404 -0.65 9.74 21.43
N SER A 405 0.56 9.54 21.95
CA SER A 405 0.86 9.72 23.37
C SER A 405 0.99 11.20 23.66
N SER A 406 0.42 11.64 24.78
CA SER A 406 0.45 13.01 25.28
C SER A 406 1.77 13.41 25.95
N SER A 407 2.86 12.65 25.78
CA SER A 407 4.11 12.92 26.49
C SER A 407 5.35 12.79 25.60
N PRO A 408 6.20 13.82 25.50
CA PRO A 408 7.49 13.69 24.81
C PRO A 408 8.36 12.69 25.58
N SER A 409 8.71 11.58 24.95
CA SER A 409 9.76 10.69 25.44
C SER A 409 11.10 11.44 25.36
N PRO A 410 11.87 11.56 26.45
CA PRO A 410 13.10 12.36 26.48
C PRO A 410 14.25 11.56 25.89
N SER A 411 14.19 11.19 24.61
CA SER A 411 15.37 10.62 23.92
C SER A 411 15.24 10.65 22.39
N ALA A 412 15.02 11.84 21.83
CA ALA A 412 15.48 12.17 20.49
C ALA A 412 15.67 13.68 20.45
N THR A 413 16.88 14.15 20.17
CA THR A 413 17.14 15.56 19.92
C THR A 413 16.27 16.01 18.74
N PRO A 414 15.29 16.92 18.93
CA PRO A 414 14.41 17.30 17.84
C PRO A 414 15.18 18.17 16.86
N ARG A 415 15.44 17.65 15.66
CA ARG A 415 15.88 18.45 14.52
C ARG A 415 14.72 18.63 13.54
N ALA A 416 13.83 19.54 13.89
CA ALA A 416 13.05 20.37 12.96
C ALA A 416 12.48 21.55 13.75
N SER A 417 13.24 22.64 13.79
CA SER A 417 12.78 23.92 14.34
C SER A 417 11.82 24.55 13.33
N SER A 418 10.51 24.28 13.44
CA SER A 418 9.52 25.28 13.02
C SER A 418 9.55 26.40 14.06
N ALA A 419 9.52 27.66 13.61
CA ALA A 419 9.44 28.79 14.54
C ALA A 419 8.20 28.64 15.45
N PRO A 420 8.29 28.99 16.75
CA PRO A 420 7.15 28.90 17.64
C PRO A 420 6.00 29.77 17.10
N VAL A 421 4.84 29.16 16.90
CA VAL A 421 3.62 29.85 16.45
C VAL A 421 3.16 30.79 17.56
N ASP A 422 2.96 32.07 17.22
CA ASP A 422 2.29 33.02 18.12
C ASP A 422 0.81 32.67 18.23
N LYS A 423 0.44 31.91 19.28
CA LYS A 423 -0.95 31.48 19.53
C LYS A 423 -1.93 32.66 19.54
N ALA A 424 -1.53 33.83 20.05
CA ALA A 424 -2.39 35.00 20.15
C ALA A 424 -2.71 35.64 18.79
N ALA A 425 -1.91 35.35 17.76
CA ALA A 425 -2.14 35.84 16.40
C ALA A 425 -3.12 34.95 15.59
N VAL A 426 -3.32 33.69 16.00
CA VAL A 426 -4.10 32.68 15.28
C VAL A 426 -5.60 32.97 15.37
N GLN A 427 -6.24 33.22 14.23
CA GLN A 427 -7.70 33.40 14.13
C GLN A 427 -8.38 32.04 13.99
N ILE A 428 -9.34 31.75 14.88
CA ILE A 428 -10.07 30.48 14.91
C ILE A 428 -11.56 30.77 15.04
N SER A 429 -12.38 30.29 14.12
CA SER A 429 -13.83 30.25 14.27
C SER A 429 -14.26 28.86 14.73
N VAL A 430 -15.04 28.79 15.82
CA VAL A 430 -15.51 27.52 16.39
C VAL A 430 -16.99 27.34 16.08
N GLU A 431 -17.30 26.40 15.21
CA GLU A 431 -18.66 26.04 14.82
C GLU A 431 -19.19 24.88 15.67
N ASN A 432 -20.51 24.87 15.93
CA ASN A 432 -21.14 23.84 16.75
C ASN A 432 -22.03 22.91 15.91
N ALA A 433 -21.56 21.67 15.68
CA ALA A 433 -22.35 20.55 15.14
C ALA A 433 -22.69 19.49 16.21
N SER A 434 -22.39 19.78 17.47
CA SER A 434 -22.52 18.87 18.61
C SER A 434 -23.68 19.26 19.52
N VAL A 435 -23.58 18.97 20.81
CA VAL A 435 -24.56 19.38 21.84
C VAL A 435 -24.55 20.89 22.08
N ASP A 436 -25.67 21.42 22.57
CA ASP A 436 -25.81 22.85 22.90
C ASP A 436 -24.74 23.33 23.88
N GLY A 437 -24.18 24.51 23.62
CA GLY A 437 -23.13 25.11 24.44
C GLY A 437 -21.71 24.58 24.18
N ARG A 438 -21.55 23.49 23.43
CA ARG A 438 -20.25 22.87 23.16
C ARG A 438 -19.28 23.81 22.42
N GLY A 439 -19.74 24.49 21.37
CA GLY A 439 -18.93 25.49 20.68
C GLY A 439 -18.40 26.59 21.61
N LYS A 440 -19.19 27.05 22.58
CA LYS A 440 -18.73 28.04 23.57
C LYS A 440 -17.64 27.46 24.48
N ALA A 441 -17.85 26.27 25.01
CA ALA A 441 -16.88 25.61 25.88
C ALA A 441 -15.53 25.42 25.18
N MET A 442 -15.55 25.06 23.90
CA MET A 442 -14.34 24.89 23.09
C MET A 442 -13.65 26.24 22.81
N THR A 443 -14.40 27.30 22.47
CA THR A 443 -13.83 28.64 22.34
C THR A 443 -13.19 29.10 23.65
N ASP A 444 -13.87 28.96 24.78
CA ASP A 444 -13.34 29.37 26.09
C ASP A 444 -12.04 28.62 26.42
N HIS A 445 -11.96 27.33 26.10
CA HIS A 445 -10.77 26.51 26.30
C HIS A 445 -9.60 26.97 25.41
N LEU A 446 -9.84 27.21 24.12
CA LEU A 446 -8.81 27.73 23.20
C LEU A 446 -8.27 29.10 23.65
N VAL A 447 -9.16 30.00 24.09
CA VAL A 447 -8.75 31.30 24.65
C VAL A 447 -7.88 31.11 25.89
N ALA A 448 -8.27 30.22 26.81
CA ALA A 448 -7.49 29.90 28.01
C ALA A 448 -6.11 29.29 27.68
N ALA A 449 -6.00 28.55 26.57
CA ALA A 449 -4.76 27.98 26.05
C ALA A 449 -3.84 28.97 25.31
N GLY A 450 -4.26 30.23 25.17
CA GLY A 450 -3.50 31.32 24.56
C GLY A 450 -3.92 31.68 23.12
N PHE A 451 -4.92 30.99 22.54
CA PHE A 451 -5.51 31.35 21.25
C PHE A 451 -6.54 32.46 21.43
N THR A 452 -6.08 33.66 21.78
CA THR A 452 -6.93 34.79 22.23
C THR A 452 -7.88 35.34 21.16
N LYS A 453 -7.65 35.01 19.88
CA LYS A 453 -8.54 35.35 18.75
C LYS A 453 -9.50 34.22 18.37
N ALA A 454 -9.64 33.19 19.19
CA ALA A 454 -10.70 32.20 19.00
C ALA A 454 -12.07 32.82 19.28
N VAL A 455 -13.00 32.66 18.33
CA VAL A 455 -14.35 33.21 18.41
C VAL A 455 -15.35 32.08 18.16
N ARG A 456 -16.47 32.12 18.89
CA ARG A 456 -17.59 31.20 18.66
C ARG A 456 -18.37 31.66 17.43
N ASP A 457 -18.52 30.77 16.45
CA ASP A 457 -19.50 30.95 15.39
C ASP A 457 -20.91 30.59 15.91
N THR A 458 -21.89 31.37 15.50
CA THR A 458 -23.31 31.18 15.83
C THR A 458 -24.05 30.38 14.77
N GLN A 459 -23.43 30.12 13.63
CA GLN A 459 -23.98 29.27 12.58
C GLN A 459 -24.24 27.86 13.10
N THR A 460 -25.42 27.34 12.78
CA THR A 460 -25.76 25.94 13.02
C THR A 460 -25.20 25.14 11.87
N VAL A 461 -24.28 24.23 12.17
CA VAL A 461 -23.62 23.39 11.18
C VAL A 461 -23.89 21.92 11.49
N THR A 462 -23.72 21.06 10.49
CA THR A 462 -23.80 19.61 10.63
C THR A 462 -22.49 18.96 10.18
N GLY A 463 -22.25 17.72 10.61
CA GLY A 463 -21.05 16.94 10.25
C GLY A 463 -20.16 16.63 11.45
N GLY A 464 -19.11 15.85 11.18
CA GLY A 464 -18.11 15.47 12.20
C GLY A 464 -17.12 16.59 12.51
N THR A 465 -16.28 16.34 13.52
CA THR A 465 -15.21 17.24 13.93
C THR A 465 -14.20 17.41 12.79
N GLN A 466 -13.90 18.66 12.46
CA GLN A 466 -12.93 19.01 11.42
C GLN A 466 -12.31 20.37 11.72
N LEU A 467 -11.00 20.46 11.56
CA LEU A 467 -10.25 21.70 11.53
C LEU A 467 -9.88 22.01 10.07
N SER A 468 -10.65 22.91 9.46
CA SER A 468 -10.37 23.43 8.12
C SER A 468 -9.40 24.62 8.21
N TYR A 469 -8.38 24.67 7.35
CA TYR A 469 -7.38 25.74 7.37
C TYR A 469 -6.84 26.10 5.98
N PRO A 470 -6.45 27.36 5.73
CA PRO A 470 -5.72 27.71 4.50
C PRO A 470 -4.37 27.00 4.48
N ALA A 471 -3.90 26.53 3.31
CA ALA A 471 -2.64 25.79 3.22
C ALA A 471 -1.42 26.56 3.81
N ALA A 472 -1.44 27.90 3.77
CA ALA A 472 -0.41 28.76 4.36
C ALA A 472 -0.37 28.72 5.90
N ASP A 473 -1.48 28.35 6.54
CA ASP A 473 -1.65 28.35 8.00
C ASP A 473 -1.44 26.95 8.62
N GLN A 474 -0.76 26.05 7.90
CA GLN A 474 -0.54 24.67 8.35
C GLN A 474 0.13 24.60 9.73
N ALA A 475 1.09 25.48 10.02
CA ALA A 475 1.76 25.49 11.32
C ALA A 475 0.81 25.90 12.46
N GLN A 476 -0.09 26.85 12.20
CA GLN A 476 -1.12 27.31 13.13
C GLN A 476 -2.15 26.20 13.37
N ALA A 477 -2.58 25.51 12.31
CA ALA A 477 -3.49 24.37 12.42
C ALA A 477 -2.87 23.24 13.25
N GLN A 478 -1.58 22.96 13.08
CA GLN A 478 -0.85 22.00 13.90
C GLN A 478 -0.76 22.42 15.37
N ALA A 479 -0.59 23.72 15.66
CA ALA A 479 -0.58 24.22 17.03
C ALA A 479 -1.95 24.03 17.71
N VAL A 480 -3.05 24.27 17.00
CA VAL A 480 -4.42 24.01 17.50
C VAL A 480 -4.66 22.50 17.66
N ALA A 481 -4.20 21.70 16.70
CA ALA A 481 -4.32 20.25 16.77
C ALA A 481 -3.59 19.66 17.98
N ALA A 482 -2.39 20.14 18.27
CA ALA A 482 -1.62 19.73 19.44
C ALA A 482 -2.32 20.09 20.76
N GLU A 483 -2.98 21.24 20.83
CA GLU A 483 -3.74 21.67 22.02
C GLU A 483 -4.95 20.76 22.29
N LEU A 484 -5.70 20.47 21.23
CA LEU A 484 -6.98 19.77 21.31
C LEU A 484 -6.87 18.25 21.14
N GLY A 485 -5.65 17.72 20.98
CA GLY A 485 -5.43 16.32 20.62
C GLY A 485 -6.09 15.94 19.28
N LEU A 486 -6.25 16.87 18.34
CA LEU A 486 -6.77 16.54 17.03
C LEU A 486 -5.76 15.66 16.30
N THR A 487 -6.25 14.57 15.74
CA THR A 487 -5.44 13.71 14.88
C THR A 487 -5.35 14.31 13.48
N PRO A 488 -4.36 13.91 12.67
CA PRO A 488 -4.32 14.30 11.25
C PRO A 488 -5.64 13.98 10.52
N SER A 489 -6.41 13.02 11.04
CA SER A 489 -7.72 12.59 10.53
C SER A 489 -8.82 13.63 10.53
N VAL A 490 -8.66 14.71 11.27
CA VAL A 490 -9.66 15.78 11.29
C VAL A 490 -9.08 17.10 10.78
N LEU A 491 -7.85 17.11 10.27
CA LEU A 491 -7.20 18.29 9.71
C LEU A 491 -7.39 18.34 8.20
N LYS A 492 -7.94 19.44 7.69
CA LYS A 492 -8.19 19.61 6.26
C LYS A 492 -7.70 20.96 5.75
N ALA A 493 -6.79 20.94 4.78
CA ALA A 493 -6.49 22.14 4.02
C ALA A 493 -7.68 22.47 3.11
N ASP A 494 -8.24 23.67 3.27
CA ASP A 494 -9.42 24.11 2.53
C ASP A 494 -9.15 25.50 1.92
N PRO A 495 -9.11 25.62 0.58
CA PRO A 495 -8.86 26.90 -0.07
C PRO A 495 -10.04 27.88 0.05
N SER A 496 -11.21 27.42 0.50
CA SER A 496 -12.40 28.27 0.65
C SER A 496 -12.44 29.04 1.98
N VAL A 497 -11.68 28.60 2.99
CA VAL A 497 -11.57 29.29 4.27
C VAL A 497 -10.44 30.33 4.25
N THR A 498 -10.61 31.43 4.99
CA THR A 498 -9.61 32.51 5.09
C THR A 498 -8.77 32.45 6.36
N HIS A 499 -9.16 31.58 7.30
CA HIS A 499 -8.54 31.34 8.61
C HIS A 499 -8.96 29.96 9.12
N LEU A 500 -8.52 29.54 10.31
CA LEU A 500 -8.87 28.24 10.86
C LEU A 500 -10.34 28.20 11.26
N VAL A 501 -11.05 27.15 10.84
CA VAL A 501 -12.43 26.86 11.23
C VAL A 501 -12.47 25.49 11.90
N LEU A 502 -12.76 25.47 13.20
CA LEU A 502 -12.96 24.26 13.98
C LEU A 502 -14.45 23.98 14.08
N ARG A 503 -14.93 22.99 13.35
CA ARG A 503 -16.26 22.41 13.54
C ARG A 503 -16.16 21.33 14.60
N VAL A 504 -16.96 21.44 15.66
CA VAL A 504 -17.04 20.42 16.73
C VAL A 504 -18.24 19.51 16.46
N GLY A 505 -17.99 18.25 16.12
CA GLY A 505 -19.00 17.27 15.74
C GLY A 505 -19.70 16.61 16.92
N SER A 506 -20.81 15.91 16.62
CA SER A 506 -21.62 15.20 17.61
C SER A 506 -20.89 14.06 18.34
N GLU A 507 -19.84 13.51 17.73
CA GLU A 507 -18.97 12.49 18.31
C GLU A 507 -18.07 13.03 19.44
N TRP A 508 -17.98 14.37 19.59
CA TRP A 508 -17.20 15.02 20.64
C TRP A 508 -18.06 15.85 21.62
N PRO A 509 -18.99 15.22 22.37
CA PRO A 509 -19.95 15.93 23.22
C PRO A 509 -19.33 16.51 24.49
N THR A 510 -18.18 15.98 24.94
CA THR A 510 -17.53 16.35 26.21
C THR A 510 -16.00 16.29 26.11
N GLY A 511 -15.29 16.85 27.10
CA GLY A 511 -13.81 16.82 27.17
C GLY A 511 -13.14 17.91 26.32
N PHE A 512 -11.82 17.96 26.28
CA PHE A 512 -11.06 18.89 25.42
C PHE A 512 -9.95 18.21 24.61
N ASP A 513 -9.79 16.90 24.80
CA ASP A 513 -8.94 16.06 23.98
C ASP A 513 -9.81 15.24 23.03
N TYR A 514 -9.61 15.40 21.72
CA TYR A 514 -10.38 14.68 20.70
C TYR A 514 -10.07 13.18 20.70
N ARG A 515 -8.86 12.76 21.12
CA ARG A 515 -8.47 11.35 21.19
C ARG A 515 -9.31 10.53 22.15
N ASP A 516 -9.96 11.19 23.12
CA ASP A 516 -10.87 10.53 24.05
C ASP A 516 -12.15 10.05 23.36
N THR A 517 -12.49 10.61 22.21
CA THR A 517 -13.65 10.20 21.39
C THR A 517 -13.35 9.00 20.49
N LEU A 518 -12.07 8.77 20.19
CA LEU A 518 -11.65 7.74 19.26
C LEU A 518 -11.82 6.32 19.83
N PRO A 519 -12.09 5.32 18.97
CA PRO A 519 -12.12 3.93 19.39
C PRO A 519 -10.82 3.52 20.09
N LYS A 520 -10.92 2.65 21.10
CA LYS A 520 -9.72 2.11 21.73
C LYS A 520 -9.12 1.00 20.88
N GLN A 521 -7.81 0.82 21.00
CA GLN A 521 -7.10 -0.27 20.35
C GLN A 521 -7.78 -1.62 20.61
N GLY A 522 -7.92 -2.43 19.56
CA GLY A 522 -8.54 -3.76 19.66
C GLY A 522 -10.04 -3.74 19.97
N ALA A 523 -10.69 -2.57 19.98
CA ALA A 523 -12.13 -2.42 20.17
C ALA A 523 -12.90 -2.58 18.86
N VAL A 524 -12.46 -3.51 17.99
CA VAL A 524 -13.14 -3.88 16.75
C VAL A 524 -14.57 -4.35 17.07
N PRO A 525 -15.59 -3.87 16.32
CA PRO A 525 -16.97 -4.36 16.46
C PRO A 525 -17.07 -5.89 16.40
N THR A 526 -17.97 -6.46 17.19
CA THR A 526 -18.22 -7.92 17.20
C THR A 526 -18.91 -8.41 15.93
N SER A 527 -19.51 -7.50 15.17
CA SER A 527 -20.07 -7.72 13.82
C SER A 527 -18.99 -7.88 12.75
N ALA A 528 -17.74 -7.48 13.02
CA ALA A 528 -16.62 -7.65 12.11
C ALA A 528 -16.07 -9.08 12.18
N VAL A 529 -15.83 -9.70 11.04
CA VAL A 529 -15.08 -10.95 10.96
C VAL A 529 -13.59 -10.59 10.94
N THR A 530 -12.86 -10.94 12.00
CA THR A 530 -11.43 -10.61 12.16
C THR A 530 -10.58 -11.87 12.25
N GLN A 531 -9.38 -11.81 11.66
CA GLN A 531 -8.35 -12.82 11.82
C GLN A 531 -6.98 -12.16 12.01
N ASN A 532 -6.03 -12.92 12.53
CA ASN A 532 -4.66 -12.46 12.73
C ASN A 532 -3.70 -13.41 12.06
N ALA A 533 -2.73 -12.85 11.33
CA ALA A 533 -1.87 -13.64 10.46
C ALA A 533 -0.93 -14.61 11.20
N ALA A 534 -0.76 -14.51 12.52
CA ALA A 534 -0.07 -15.54 13.30
C ALA A 534 -1.04 -16.53 13.95
N ALA A 535 -2.20 -16.05 14.42
CA ALA A 535 -3.15 -16.85 15.20
C ALA A 535 -3.98 -17.82 14.36
N ASP A 536 -4.14 -17.55 13.07
CA ASP A 536 -4.89 -18.40 12.13
C ASP A 536 -4.05 -19.52 11.51
N ALA A 537 -2.80 -19.68 11.95
CA ALA A 537 -1.94 -20.77 11.48
C ALA A 537 -2.59 -22.14 11.77
N GLY A 538 -2.84 -22.90 10.69
CA GLY A 538 -3.48 -24.21 10.78
C GLY A 538 -5.01 -24.18 10.86
N GLN A 539 -5.64 -23.01 10.72
CA GLN A 539 -7.09 -22.96 10.48
C GLN A 539 -7.42 -23.55 9.11
N CYS A 540 -8.56 -24.22 9.04
CA CYS A 540 -9.03 -24.91 7.85
C CYS A 540 -10.43 -24.41 7.49
N MET A 541 -10.64 -24.12 6.21
CA MET A 541 -11.95 -23.77 5.67
C MET A 541 -12.92 -24.93 5.84
N ASP A 542 -14.14 -24.59 6.25
CA ASP A 542 -15.26 -25.51 6.20
C ASP A 542 -15.85 -25.51 4.79
N VAL A 543 -16.23 -26.68 4.29
CA VAL A 543 -16.77 -26.84 2.94
C VAL A 543 -18.29 -26.95 3.01
N TYR A 544 -18.99 -26.11 2.26
CA TYR A 544 -20.44 -26.15 2.17
C TYR A 544 -20.91 -27.51 1.61
N ALA A 545 -21.88 -28.12 2.28
CA ALA A 545 -22.22 -29.54 2.10
C ALA A 545 -22.46 -30.01 0.64
N PRO A 546 -23.11 -29.22 -0.25
CA PRO A 546 -23.28 -29.59 -1.66
C PRO A 546 -21.97 -29.76 -2.45
N TYR A 547 -20.91 -29.06 -2.04
CA TYR A 547 -19.59 -29.08 -2.69
C TYR A 547 -18.61 -30.08 -2.06
N VAL A 548 -19.06 -30.82 -1.04
CA VAL A 548 -18.26 -31.90 -0.44
C VAL A 548 -18.30 -33.14 -1.32
N TRP A 549 -17.18 -33.48 -1.95
CA TRP A 549 -17.10 -34.76 -2.66
C TRP A 549 -16.97 -35.92 -1.65
N LYS A 550 -17.78 -36.96 -1.87
CA LYS A 550 -17.75 -38.19 -1.06
C LYS A 550 -16.97 -39.28 -1.79
N GLY A 551 -15.93 -39.81 -1.15
CA GLY A 551 -15.12 -40.91 -1.68
C GLY A 551 -13.61 -40.65 -1.68
N THR A 552 -12.83 -41.65 -2.08
CA THR A 552 -11.36 -41.60 -2.10
C THR A 552 -10.78 -41.07 -3.40
N THR A 553 -11.58 -41.05 -4.48
CA THR A 553 -11.14 -40.59 -5.80
C THR A 553 -11.70 -39.20 -6.06
N PRO A 554 -10.85 -38.21 -6.38
CA PRO A 554 -11.31 -36.86 -6.73
C PRO A 554 -12.16 -36.87 -8.01
N PRO A 555 -13.15 -35.96 -8.13
CA PRO A 555 -13.86 -35.78 -9.39
C PRO A 555 -12.91 -35.30 -10.49
N ASN A 556 -13.17 -35.74 -11.73
CA ASN A 556 -12.42 -35.28 -12.89
C ASN A 556 -12.97 -33.93 -13.36
N VAL A 557 -12.31 -32.86 -12.94
CA VAL A 557 -12.61 -31.49 -13.39
C VAL A 557 -11.55 -31.11 -14.43
N PRO A 558 -11.95 -30.70 -15.66
CA PRO A 558 -10.98 -30.25 -16.68
C PRO A 558 -10.15 -29.08 -16.16
N GLN A 559 -8.84 -29.14 -16.38
CA GLN A 559 -7.89 -28.13 -15.92
C GLN A 559 -7.12 -27.53 -17.10
N PRO A 560 -6.69 -26.25 -17.04
CA PRO A 560 -5.94 -25.63 -18.12
C PRO A 560 -4.53 -26.25 -18.26
N PRO A 561 -3.87 -26.09 -19.42
CA PRO A 561 -2.60 -26.79 -19.73
C PRO A 561 -1.45 -26.58 -18.74
N ASP A 562 -1.39 -25.42 -18.07
CA ASP A 562 -0.33 -25.07 -17.10
C ASP A 562 -0.74 -25.30 -15.64
N TYR A 563 -1.81 -26.07 -15.40
CA TYR A 563 -2.27 -26.41 -14.06
C TYR A 563 -1.23 -27.20 -13.26
N LYS A 564 -0.91 -26.70 -12.06
CA LYS A 564 -0.05 -27.38 -11.10
C LYS A 564 -0.91 -27.95 -9.97
N PRO A 565 -1.12 -29.27 -9.91
CA PRO A 565 -1.89 -29.86 -8.82
C PRO A 565 -1.17 -29.68 -7.48
N TYR A 566 -1.91 -29.73 -6.37
CA TYR A 566 -1.38 -29.72 -5.00
C TYR A 566 -0.33 -30.81 -4.70
N THR A 567 -0.23 -31.82 -5.57
CA THR A 567 0.80 -32.87 -5.51
C THR A 567 2.12 -32.48 -6.17
N THR A 568 2.19 -31.30 -6.80
CA THR A 568 3.43 -30.77 -7.39
C THR A 568 4.39 -30.41 -6.25
N PRO A 569 5.62 -30.98 -6.23
CA PRO A 569 6.60 -30.73 -5.17
C PRO A 569 6.96 -29.26 -4.96
#